data_AF-A0A6S6TCD8-F1
#
_entry.id   AF-A0A6S6TCD8-F1
#
_cell.length_a   1.000
_cell.length_b   1.000
_cell.length_c   1.000
_cell.angle_alpha   90.00
_cell.angle_beta   90.00
_cell.angle_gamma   90.00
#
_symmetry.space_group_name_H-M   'P 1'
#
loop_
_entity.id
_entity.type
_entity.pdbx_description
1 polymer ?
#
loop_
_entity_poly.entity_id
_entity_poly.type
_entity_poly.pdbx_seq_one_letter_code
_entity_poly.pdbx_strand_id
1 'polypeptide(L)'
;AIRVNGIYTFTSTCIADIPNNHELILEPVSEYLCKKDLIVENINFWNVYKNIEHICDDEDRRFYESLECEYYSSEALAYDHDYLGDSFLIFVDHLIDKYPSQEEYLLKISQKPASMYEKNFDNVYPDKGYTQIIEKLLANKFGIKPMPKEVFEIPKEIKNLDGFNIAYYDILGIDNNVFRDLLKSANIIDIDNTGCGLNVQNTKLSFKKAGNILVDAQDKGADYLLIAEKNCCEFFKTNYKKIKKSSAYKIEIPVIGVDDLCV
;
A
#
# COMPACT_ATOMS: atom_id res chain seq x y z
N ALA A 1 -18.34 6.46 4.01
CA ALA A 1 -16.95 6.87 4.28
C ALA A 1 -16.59 8.12 3.46
N ILE A 2 -15.54 8.85 3.84
CA ILE A 2 -14.92 10.00 3.13
C ILE A 2 -13.38 9.93 3.31
N ARG A 3 -12.64 10.77 2.58
CA ARG A 3 -11.20 10.98 2.81
C ARG A 3 -10.97 12.41 3.32
N VAL A 4 -10.22 12.54 4.42
CA VAL A 4 -9.88 13.82 5.07
C VAL A 4 -8.37 13.89 5.22
N ASN A 5 -7.73 14.86 4.57
CA ASN A 5 -6.26 15.00 4.58
C ASN A 5 -5.54 13.68 4.23
N GLY A 6 -6.05 12.94 3.24
CA GLY A 6 -5.52 11.63 2.84
C GLY A 6 -5.94 10.45 3.73
N ILE A 7 -6.66 10.68 4.82
CA ILE A 7 -7.11 9.66 5.78
C ILE A 7 -8.57 9.26 5.52
N TYR A 8 -8.82 7.98 5.32
CA TYR A 8 -10.14 7.38 5.20
C TYR A 8 -10.84 7.35 6.55
N THR A 9 -12.03 7.94 6.63
CA THR A 9 -12.83 7.97 7.86
C THR A 9 -14.34 8.11 7.56
N PHE A 10 -15.18 8.14 8.60
CA PHE A 10 -16.61 8.37 8.46
C PHE A 10 -16.96 9.84 8.71
N THR A 11 -18.06 10.32 8.12
CA THR A 11 -18.57 11.68 8.34
C THR A 11 -19.06 11.91 9.78
N SER A 12 -19.24 10.84 10.55
CA SER A 12 -19.56 10.87 11.98
C SER A 12 -18.32 11.02 12.88
N THR A 13 -17.10 10.95 12.33
CA THR A 13 -15.85 11.09 13.09
C THR A 13 -15.71 12.49 13.67
N CYS A 14 -15.27 12.59 14.93
CA CYS A 14 -15.00 13.86 15.57
C CYS A 14 -13.78 14.55 14.95
N ILE A 15 -13.88 15.83 14.61
CA ILE A 15 -12.76 16.60 14.02
C ILE A 15 -11.54 16.66 14.96
N ALA A 16 -11.77 16.70 16.27
CA ALA A 16 -10.70 16.72 17.27
C ALA A 16 -9.80 15.48 17.21
N ASP A 17 -10.32 14.39 16.66
CA ASP A 17 -9.67 13.09 16.60
C ASP A 17 -8.90 12.88 15.28
N ILE A 18 -9.13 13.73 14.27
CA ILE A 18 -8.45 13.66 12.97
C ILE A 18 -7.04 14.25 13.09
N PRO A 19 -5.99 13.54 12.64
CA PRO A 19 -4.63 14.09 12.56
C PRO A 19 -4.56 15.36 11.69
N ASN A 20 -3.75 16.34 12.09
CA ASN A 20 -3.55 17.60 11.36
C ASN A 20 -4.86 18.40 11.12
N ASN A 21 -5.73 18.49 12.13
CA ASN A 21 -7.06 19.11 12.01
C ASN A 21 -7.13 20.65 11.96
N HIS A 22 -6.01 21.35 11.71
CA HIS A 22 -6.01 22.80 11.59
C HIS A 22 -6.53 23.30 10.23
N GLU A 23 -6.37 22.48 9.19
CA GLU A 23 -6.93 22.69 7.85
C GLU A 23 -7.44 21.33 7.35
N LEU A 24 -8.66 21.31 6.80
CA LEU A 24 -9.31 20.07 6.37
C LEU A 24 -9.54 20.09 4.86
N ILE A 25 -8.89 19.16 4.17
CA ILE A 25 -9.15 18.83 2.77
C ILE A 25 -10.13 17.66 2.79
N LEU A 26 -11.37 17.91 2.36
CA LEU A 26 -12.43 16.90 2.28
C LEU A 26 -12.55 16.38 0.85
N GLU A 27 -12.49 15.07 0.71
CA GLU A 27 -12.52 14.39 -0.58
C GLU A 27 -13.52 13.22 -0.53
N PRO A 28 -14.14 12.87 -1.67
CA PRO A 28 -14.92 11.64 -1.76
C PRO A 28 -14.03 10.45 -1.39
N VAL A 29 -14.61 9.41 -0.78
CA VAL A 29 -13.86 8.19 -0.42
C VAL A 29 -13.23 7.51 -1.64
N SER A 30 -13.77 7.76 -2.83
CA SER A 30 -13.18 7.37 -4.10
C SER A 30 -13.51 8.44 -5.14
N GLU A 31 -12.49 9.10 -5.68
CA GLU A 31 -12.65 10.02 -6.80
C GLU A 31 -13.17 9.31 -8.06
N TYR A 32 -12.73 8.07 -8.29
CA TYR A 32 -13.16 7.26 -9.43
C TYR A 32 -14.66 6.92 -9.40
N LEU A 33 -15.21 6.64 -8.23
CA LEU A 33 -16.62 6.30 -8.04
C LEU A 33 -17.49 7.49 -7.62
N CYS A 34 -16.92 8.70 -7.58
CA CYS A 34 -17.63 9.91 -7.20
C CYS A 34 -18.73 10.22 -8.23
N LYS A 35 -19.95 10.44 -7.74
CA LYS A 35 -21.06 10.93 -8.56
C LYS A 35 -21.16 12.45 -8.50
N LYS A 36 -21.01 13.00 -7.31
CA LYS A 36 -21.12 14.44 -7.05
C LYS A 36 -20.55 14.77 -5.67
N ASP A 37 -19.63 15.72 -5.60
CA ASP A 37 -19.03 16.22 -4.35
C ASP A 37 -18.43 15.06 -3.51
N LEU A 38 -18.97 14.79 -2.32
CA LEU A 38 -18.56 13.69 -1.44
C LEU A 38 -19.41 12.42 -1.61
N ILE A 39 -20.36 12.41 -2.55
CA ILE A 39 -21.30 11.31 -2.76
C ILE A 39 -20.68 10.28 -3.71
N VAL A 40 -20.49 9.07 -3.18
CA VAL A 40 -19.91 7.92 -3.89
C VAL A 40 -20.93 6.79 -4.00
N GLU A 41 -20.95 6.13 -5.15
CA GLU A 41 -21.73 4.90 -5.34
C GLU A 41 -20.91 3.70 -4.82
N ASN A 42 -21.32 3.13 -3.68
CA ASN A 42 -20.59 2.04 -3.01
C ASN A 42 -21.01 0.63 -3.47
N ILE A 43 -21.48 0.51 -4.72
CA ILE A 43 -21.91 -0.77 -5.29
C ILE A 43 -20.79 -1.82 -5.26
N ASN A 44 -19.55 -1.41 -5.52
CA ASN A 44 -18.42 -2.35 -5.55
C ASN A 44 -18.16 -2.98 -4.18
N PHE A 45 -18.22 -2.19 -3.11
CA PHE A 45 -18.10 -2.68 -1.74
C PHE A 45 -19.20 -3.69 -1.39
N TRP A 46 -20.47 -3.35 -1.66
CA TRP A 46 -21.59 -4.25 -1.36
C TRP A 46 -21.66 -5.48 -2.27
N ASN A 47 -21.14 -5.41 -3.50
CA ASN A 47 -21.03 -6.57 -4.37
C ASN A 47 -20.08 -7.63 -3.81
N VAL A 48 -19.02 -7.22 -3.08
CA VAL A 48 -18.14 -8.16 -2.39
C VAL A 48 -18.92 -8.91 -1.30
N TYR A 49 -19.64 -8.21 -0.43
CA TYR A 49 -20.49 -8.82 0.60
C TYR A 49 -21.51 -9.79 0.01
N LYS A 50 -22.17 -9.39 -1.08
CA LYS A 50 -23.21 -10.18 -1.74
C LYS A 50 -22.74 -11.58 -2.15
N ASN A 51 -21.45 -11.76 -2.44
CA ASN A 51 -20.90 -13.07 -2.80
C ASN A 51 -20.87 -14.06 -1.62
N ILE A 52 -20.93 -13.56 -0.39
CA ILE A 52 -20.82 -14.35 0.85
C ILE A 52 -22.02 -14.17 1.79
N GLU A 53 -23.00 -13.34 1.43
CA GLU A 53 -24.16 -13.03 2.28
C GLU A 53 -24.98 -14.25 2.69
N HIS A 54 -24.96 -15.32 1.89
CA HIS A 54 -25.72 -16.55 2.12
C HIS A 54 -25.29 -17.35 3.37
N ILE A 55 -24.12 -17.05 3.93
CA ILE A 55 -23.65 -17.63 5.21
C ILE A 55 -23.64 -16.63 6.36
N CYS A 56 -24.04 -15.37 6.12
CA CYS A 56 -23.95 -14.28 7.08
C CYS A 56 -25.31 -14.02 7.76
N ASP A 57 -25.28 -13.47 8.97
CA ASP A 57 -26.44 -12.89 9.62
C ASP A 57 -26.41 -11.34 9.65
N ASP A 58 -27.41 -10.74 10.31
CA ASP A 58 -27.53 -9.28 10.40
C ASP A 58 -26.38 -8.62 11.19
N GLU A 59 -25.75 -9.32 12.14
CA GLU A 59 -24.60 -8.80 12.87
C GLU A 59 -23.37 -8.77 11.97
N ASP A 60 -23.17 -9.81 11.16
CA ASP A 60 -22.07 -9.87 10.19
C ASP A 60 -22.20 -8.79 9.12
N ARG A 61 -23.42 -8.51 8.67
CA ARG A 61 -23.69 -7.40 7.75
C ARG A 61 -23.27 -6.06 8.33
N ARG A 62 -23.63 -5.78 9.59
CA ARG A 62 -23.27 -4.53 10.29
C ARG A 62 -21.78 -4.44 10.52
N PHE A 63 -21.14 -5.55 10.85
CA PHE A 63 -19.69 -5.60 10.99
C PHE A 63 -19.03 -5.28 9.65
N TYR A 64 -19.45 -5.92 8.55
CA TYR A 64 -18.93 -5.62 7.22
C TYR A 64 -19.13 -4.16 6.85
N GLU A 65 -20.32 -3.57 7.07
CA GLU A 65 -20.58 -2.14 6.82
C GLU A 65 -19.56 -1.22 7.53
N SER A 66 -19.14 -1.59 8.73
CA SER A 66 -18.14 -0.83 9.50
C SER A 66 -16.73 -0.87 8.92
N LEU A 67 -16.49 -1.73 7.91
CA LEU A 67 -15.22 -1.92 7.19
C LEU A 67 -15.15 -1.15 5.86
N GLU A 68 -16.08 -0.22 5.61
CA GLU A 68 -16.12 0.53 4.35
C GLU A 68 -14.83 1.35 4.11
N CYS A 69 -14.24 1.94 5.16
CA CYS A 69 -12.99 2.69 5.04
C CYS A 69 -11.82 1.79 4.64
N GLU A 70 -11.75 0.59 5.20
CA GLU A 70 -10.73 -0.43 4.98
C GLU A 70 -10.81 -0.99 3.56
N TYR A 71 -12.02 -1.05 2.98
CA TYR A 71 -12.17 -1.35 1.56
C TYR A 71 -11.49 -0.27 0.71
N TYR A 72 -11.87 0.99 0.90
CA TYR A 72 -11.39 2.07 0.05
C TYR A 72 -9.92 2.45 0.26
N SER A 73 -9.35 2.13 1.43
CA SER A 73 -7.93 2.32 1.73
C SER A 73 -7.01 1.25 1.12
N SER A 74 -7.60 0.22 0.49
CA SER A 74 -6.87 -0.89 -0.11
C SER A 74 -6.14 -0.46 -1.38
N GLU A 75 -4.82 -0.30 -1.31
CA GLU A 75 -4.01 0.15 -2.45
C GLU A 75 -4.16 -0.76 -3.69
N ALA A 76 -4.35 -2.07 -3.50
CA ALA A 76 -4.53 -3.02 -4.60
C ALA A 76 -5.74 -2.69 -5.50
N LEU A 77 -6.75 -1.97 -5.01
CA LEU A 77 -7.90 -1.52 -5.82
C LEU A 77 -7.51 -0.56 -6.95
N ALA A 78 -6.43 0.20 -6.79
CA ALA A 78 -5.91 1.07 -7.84
C ALA A 78 -5.29 0.28 -9.02
N TYR A 79 -4.99 -1.00 -8.80
CA TYR A 79 -4.29 -1.85 -9.76
C TYR A 79 -5.15 -2.96 -10.35
N ASP A 80 -6.10 -3.48 -9.57
CA ASP A 80 -7.03 -4.54 -9.93
C ASP A 80 -8.43 -4.24 -9.35
N HIS A 81 -9.38 -3.88 -10.22
CA HIS A 81 -10.76 -3.57 -9.82
C HIS A 81 -11.56 -4.81 -9.37
N ASP A 82 -11.07 -6.01 -9.66
CA ASP A 82 -11.63 -7.27 -9.15
C ASP A 82 -10.98 -7.67 -7.81
N TYR A 83 -10.18 -6.80 -7.19
CA TYR A 83 -9.71 -6.99 -5.82
C TYR A 83 -10.86 -6.80 -4.83
N LEU A 84 -10.98 -7.71 -3.85
CA LEU A 84 -12.11 -7.72 -2.92
C LEU A 84 -11.96 -6.73 -1.75
N GLY A 85 -10.80 -6.09 -1.62
CA GLY A 85 -10.49 -5.18 -0.53
C GLY A 85 -9.83 -5.86 0.67
N ASP A 86 -9.06 -5.10 1.45
CA ASP A 86 -8.48 -5.49 2.73
C ASP A 86 -9.60 -5.77 3.75
N SER A 87 -10.72 -5.04 3.66
CA SER A 87 -11.96 -5.30 4.41
C SER A 87 -12.47 -6.73 4.26
N PHE A 88 -12.30 -7.35 3.09
CA PHE A 88 -12.70 -8.73 2.88
C PHE A 88 -11.85 -9.71 3.69
N LEU A 89 -10.53 -9.48 3.79
CA LEU A 89 -9.64 -10.31 4.59
C LEU A 89 -9.96 -10.19 6.09
N ILE A 90 -10.24 -8.98 6.56
CA ILE A 90 -10.70 -8.73 7.94
C ILE A 90 -12.00 -9.48 8.20
N PHE A 91 -12.95 -9.39 7.27
CA PHE A 91 -14.25 -10.04 7.43
C PHE A 91 -14.16 -11.56 7.38
N VAL A 92 -13.26 -12.12 6.56
CA VAL A 92 -13.00 -13.56 6.50
C VAL A 92 -12.46 -14.08 7.83
N ASP A 93 -11.55 -13.37 8.48
CA ASP A 93 -11.05 -13.75 9.81
C ASP A 93 -12.20 -13.83 10.83
N HIS A 94 -13.05 -12.80 10.86
CA HIS A 94 -14.27 -12.77 11.69
C HIS A 94 -15.23 -13.95 11.40
N LEU A 95 -15.48 -14.25 10.12
CA LEU A 95 -16.38 -15.33 9.73
C LEU A 95 -15.79 -16.73 10.01
N ILE A 96 -14.47 -16.91 9.93
CA ILE A 96 -13.82 -18.17 10.30
C ILE A 96 -14.01 -18.45 11.79
N ASP A 97 -13.86 -17.44 12.63
CA ASP A 97 -14.05 -17.56 14.08
C ASP A 97 -15.52 -17.87 14.43
N LYS A 98 -16.46 -17.20 13.76
CA LYS A 98 -17.90 -17.36 14.00
C LYS A 98 -18.48 -18.63 13.39
N TYR A 99 -18.01 -19.02 12.20
CA TYR A 99 -18.48 -20.18 11.44
C TYR A 99 -17.32 -21.10 11.00
N PRO A 100 -16.69 -21.84 11.94
CA PRO A 100 -15.52 -22.68 11.61
C PRO A 100 -15.78 -23.73 10.53
N SER A 101 -17.04 -24.19 10.38
CA SER A 101 -17.42 -25.13 9.33
C SER A 101 -17.34 -24.55 7.90
N GLN A 102 -17.25 -23.23 7.75
CA GLN A 102 -17.11 -22.52 6.47
C GLN A 102 -15.65 -22.18 6.15
N GLU A 103 -14.69 -22.51 7.02
CA GLU A 103 -13.29 -22.09 6.88
C GLU A 103 -12.69 -22.43 5.50
N GLU A 104 -12.85 -23.67 5.02
CA GLU A 104 -12.30 -24.08 3.73
C GLU A 104 -12.83 -23.22 2.58
N TYR A 105 -14.14 -22.95 2.57
CA TYR A 105 -14.78 -22.10 1.57
C TYR A 105 -14.26 -20.66 1.64
N LEU A 106 -14.21 -20.08 2.84
CA LEU A 106 -13.74 -18.72 3.10
C LEU A 106 -12.28 -18.53 2.69
N LEU A 107 -11.40 -19.48 3.02
CA LEU A 107 -9.99 -19.43 2.61
C LEU A 107 -9.83 -19.56 1.09
N LYS A 108 -10.65 -20.40 0.45
CA LYS A 108 -10.60 -20.58 -1.02
C LYS A 108 -10.93 -19.30 -1.77
N ILE A 109 -12.02 -18.61 -1.39
CA ILE A 109 -12.41 -17.34 -2.04
C ILE A 109 -11.45 -16.19 -1.69
N SER A 110 -10.69 -16.34 -0.61
CA SER A 110 -9.73 -15.34 -0.12
C SER A 110 -8.32 -15.50 -0.71
N GLN A 111 -8.02 -16.53 -1.50
CA GLN A 111 -6.67 -16.72 -2.04
C GLN A 111 -6.20 -15.54 -2.92
N LYS A 112 -7.07 -15.06 -3.82
CA LYS A 112 -6.73 -13.91 -4.66
C LYS A 112 -6.43 -12.67 -3.81
N PRO A 113 -7.33 -12.21 -2.92
CA PRO A 113 -7.03 -11.01 -2.13
C PRO A 113 -5.82 -11.20 -1.19
N ALA A 114 -5.65 -12.38 -0.59
CA ALA A 114 -4.48 -12.69 0.23
C ALA A 114 -3.17 -12.56 -0.55
N SER A 115 -3.15 -12.99 -1.82
CA SER A 115 -1.97 -12.87 -2.69
C SER A 115 -1.63 -11.44 -3.11
N MET A 116 -2.60 -10.53 -3.01
CA MET A 116 -2.50 -9.15 -3.47
C MET A 116 -2.28 -8.15 -2.33
N TYR A 117 -2.49 -8.58 -1.09
CA TYR A 117 -2.30 -7.75 0.08
C TYR A 117 -0.84 -7.29 0.20
N GLU A 118 -0.70 -6.01 0.47
CA GLU A 118 0.52 -5.41 1.00
C GLU A 118 0.10 -4.42 2.06
N LYS A 119 0.82 -4.40 3.17
CA LYS A 119 0.52 -3.47 4.25
C LYS A 119 0.60 -2.04 3.73
N ASN A 120 -0.51 -1.33 3.82
CA ASN A 120 -0.58 0.12 3.67
C ASN A 120 -0.41 0.78 5.05
N PHE A 121 0.31 1.90 5.08
CA PHE A 121 0.51 2.66 6.31
C PHE A 121 -0.74 3.46 6.66
N ASP A 122 -1.04 3.53 7.97
CA ASP A 122 -2.08 4.24 8.73
C ASP A 122 -2.89 5.33 7.99
N ASN A 123 -3.59 4.93 6.93
CA ASN A 123 -4.44 5.81 6.14
C ASN A 123 -5.92 5.66 6.53
N VAL A 124 -6.26 4.84 7.52
CA VAL A 124 -7.62 4.70 8.05
C VAL A 124 -7.68 5.23 9.48
N TYR A 125 -8.72 5.99 9.80
CA TYR A 125 -8.98 6.46 11.15
C TYR A 125 -10.41 6.16 11.63
N PRO A 126 -10.58 5.64 12.86
CA PRO A 126 -9.53 5.24 13.81
C PRO A 126 -8.82 3.95 13.39
N ASP A 127 -7.55 3.80 13.75
CA ASP A 127 -6.87 2.50 13.65
C ASP A 127 -7.48 1.53 14.66
N LYS A 128 -8.06 0.44 14.16
CA LYS A 128 -8.71 -0.62 14.94
C LYS A 128 -7.82 -1.87 15.10
N GLY A 129 -6.57 -1.83 14.64
CA GLY A 129 -5.66 -2.96 14.68
C GLY A 129 -5.93 -4.02 13.61
N TYR A 130 -6.59 -3.64 12.51
CA TYR A 130 -6.96 -4.58 11.46
C TYR A 130 -5.76 -5.06 10.64
N THR A 131 -4.69 -4.28 10.56
CA THR A 131 -3.42 -4.72 9.95
C THR A 131 -2.90 -5.99 10.63
N GLN A 132 -2.92 -6.05 11.96
CA GLN A 132 -2.43 -7.21 12.71
C GLN A 132 -3.36 -8.42 12.53
N ILE A 133 -4.66 -8.20 12.32
CA ILE A 133 -5.61 -9.26 11.99
C ILE A 133 -5.27 -9.87 10.62
N ILE A 134 -5.12 -9.04 9.59
CA ILE A 134 -4.76 -9.51 8.25
C ILE A 134 -3.41 -10.24 8.28
N GLU A 135 -2.37 -9.66 8.90
CA GLU A 135 -1.04 -10.28 8.97
C GLU A 135 -1.08 -11.66 9.67
N LYS A 136 -1.86 -11.81 10.73
CA LYS A 136 -2.06 -13.11 11.40
C LYS A 136 -2.79 -14.11 10.51
N LEU A 137 -3.87 -13.68 9.85
CA LEU A 137 -4.61 -14.51 8.91
C LEU A 137 -3.69 -15.02 7.80
N LEU A 138 -2.92 -14.13 7.18
CA LEU A 138 -1.97 -14.44 6.11
C LEU A 138 -0.90 -15.44 6.58
N ALA A 139 -0.29 -15.21 7.73
CA ALA A 139 0.75 -16.08 8.26
C ALA A 139 0.22 -17.47 8.64
N ASN A 140 -0.94 -17.53 9.31
CA ASN A 140 -1.46 -18.76 9.89
C ASN A 140 -2.25 -19.61 8.90
N LYS A 141 -2.99 -18.98 7.98
CA LYS A 141 -3.91 -19.68 7.06
C LYS A 141 -3.39 -19.77 5.62
N PHE A 142 -2.57 -18.81 5.18
CA PHE A 142 -2.03 -18.79 3.82
C PHE A 142 -0.52 -19.08 3.75
N GLY A 143 0.17 -19.13 4.88
CA GLY A 143 1.64 -19.29 4.92
C GLY A 143 2.41 -18.10 4.35
N ILE A 144 1.74 -16.94 4.19
CA ILE A 144 2.33 -15.72 3.66
C ILE A 144 2.90 -14.94 4.84
N LYS A 145 4.22 -14.72 4.85
CA LYS A 145 4.91 -13.93 5.86
C LYS A 145 5.53 -12.71 5.21
N PRO A 146 5.47 -11.53 5.85
CA PRO A 146 6.18 -10.37 5.35
C PRO A 146 7.67 -10.65 5.31
N MET A 147 8.34 -10.17 4.27
CA MET A 147 9.79 -10.15 4.20
C MET A 147 10.32 -9.31 5.36
N PRO A 148 11.34 -9.76 6.11
CA PRO A 148 12.00 -8.91 7.08
C PRO A 148 12.51 -7.65 6.39
N LYS A 149 12.47 -6.54 7.13
CA LYS A 149 12.99 -5.25 6.66
C LYS A 149 14.48 -5.23 6.96
N GLU A 150 15.30 -5.03 5.93
CA GLU A 150 16.75 -4.90 6.09
C GLU A 150 17.20 -3.56 5.52
N VAL A 151 17.96 -2.80 6.30
CA VAL A 151 18.43 -1.47 5.91
C VAL A 151 19.91 -1.53 5.59
N PHE A 152 20.37 -0.73 4.64
CA PHE A 152 21.79 -0.57 4.43
C PHE A 152 22.46 0.08 5.64
N GLU A 153 23.71 -0.28 5.91
CA GLU A 153 24.53 0.51 6.82
C GLU A 153 24.76 1.90 6.21
N ILE A 154 24.56 2.94 7.02
CA ILE A 154 24.77 4.32 6.57
C ILE A 154 26.27 4.55 6.39
N PRO A 155 26.73 4.88 5.18
CA PRO A 155 28.14 5.15 4.94
C PRO A 155 28.57 6.45 5.61
N LYS A 156 29.86 6.58 5.93
CA LYS A 156 30.42 7.83 6.46
C LYS A 156 30.55 8.91 5.40
N GLU A 157 30.85 8.49 4.18
CA GLU A 157 31.08 9.36 3.03
C GLU A 157 30.42 8.71 1.81
N ILE A 158 29.84 9.54 0.96
CA ILE A 158 29.26 9.12 -0.32
C ILE A 158 29.91 9.87 -1.47
N LYS A 159 29.75 9.33 -2.68
CA LYS A 159 30.11 10.01 -3.93
C LYS A 159 29.43 11.38 -4.01
N ASN A 160 30.09 12.34 -4.65
CA ASN A 160 29.48 13.65 -4.88
C ASN A 160 28.26 13.51 -5.82
N LEU A 161 27.10 14.00 -5.36
CA LEU A 161 25.84 14.00 -6.09
C LEU A 161 25.42 15.38 -6.61
N ASP A 162 26.33 16.36 -6.62
CA ASP A 162 26.09 17.70 -7.15
C ASP A 162 25.50 17.66 -8.57
N GLY A 163 24.34 18.30 -8.74
CA GLY A 163 23.66 18.43 -10.02
C GLY A 163 22.83 17.22 -10.45
N PHE A 164 22.75 16.17 -9.64
CA PHE A 164 21.85 15.04 -9.88
C PHE A 164 20.50 15.23 -9.21
N ASN A 165 19.45 14.83 -9.92
CA ASN A 165 18.09 14.71 -9.44
C ASN A 165 17.87 13.29 -8.89
N ILE A 166 17.65 13.14 -7.59
CA ILE A 166 17.51 11.83 -6.94
C ILE A 166 16.09 11.66 -6.41
N ALA A 167 15.36 10.69 -6.96
CA ALA A 167 14.13 10.23 -6.35
C ALA A 167 14.50 9.32 -5.17
N TYR A 168 14.13 9.74 -3.96
CA TYR A 168 14.45 9.00 -2.74
C TYR A 168 13.27 8.16 -2.30
N TYR A 169 13.46 6.83 -2.32
CA TYR A 169 12.44 5.88 -1.91
C TYR A 169 12.79 5.25 -0.56
N ASP A 170 11.95 5.52 0.43
CA ASP A 170 12.10 5.00 1.78
C ASP A 170 10.75 4.80 2.47
N ILE A 171 10.28 3.56 2.42
CA ILE A 171 9.07 3.09 3.10
C ILE A 171 9.22 3.00 4.62
N LEU A 172 10.45 2.90 5.10
CA LEU A 172 10.72 2.62 6.50
C LEU A 172 10.71 3.88 7.35
N GLY A 173 10.66 5.06 6.71
CA GLY A 173 10.88 6.31 7.42
C GLY A 173 12.21 6.26 8.15
N ILE A 174 13.25 5.72 7.51
CA ILE A 174 14.65 5.96 7.87
C ILE A 174 14.92 7.43 7.54
N ASP A 175 14.20 8.31 8.25
CA ASP A 175 14.52 9.70 8.42
C ASP A 175 15.71 9.79 9.40
N ASN A 176 16.77 9.04 9.11
CA ASN A 176 18.05 9.34 9.69
C ASN A 176 18.44 10.64 9.02
N ASN A 177 18.22 11.75 9.73
CA ASN A 177 18.74 13.07 9.38
C ASN A 177 20.20 12.98 8.87
N VAL A 178 20.98 12.03 9.39
CA VAL A 178 22.33 11.68 8.93
C VAL A 178 22.40 11.29 7.45
N PHE A 179 21.52 10.42 6.94
CA PHE A 179 21.54 10.04 5.52
C PHE A 179 21.00 11.15 4.63
N ARG A 180 19.96 11.87 5.07
CA ARG A 180 19.50 13.07 4.36
C ARG A 180 20.57 14.15 4.30
N ASP A 181 21.37 14.29 5.36
CA ASP A 181 22.51 15.20 5.40
C ASP A 181 23.58 14.83 4.36
N LEU A 182 23.84 13.54 4.17
CA LEU A 182 24.75 13.07 3.12
C LEU A 182 24.22 13.38 1.72
N LEU A 183 22.90 13.35 1.52
CA LEU A 183 22.26 13.64 0.24
C LEU A 183 22.08 15.13 -0.05
N LYS A 184 22.49 16.05 0.84
CA LYS A 184 22.26 17.51 0.70
C LYS A 184 22.81 18.13 -0.58
N SER A 185 23.80 17.50 -1.20
CA SER A 185 24.40 17.98 -2.44
C SER A 185 23.54 17.65 -3.68
N ALA A 186 22.61 16.69 -3.56
CA ALA A 186 21.67 16.31 -4.61
C ALA A 186 20.40 17.16 -4.58
N ASN A 187 19.70 17.21 -5.71
CA ASN A 187 18.32 17.70 -5.76
C ASN A 187 17.36 16.53 -5.47
N ILE A 188 16.76 16.51 -4.28
CA ILE A 188 15.84 15.45 -3.88
C ILE A 188 14.47 15.66 -4.49
N ILE A 189 13.96 14.63 -5.16
CA ILE A 189 12.63 14.59 -5.75
C ILE A 189 11.73 13.76 -4.85
N ASP A 190 10.64 14.39 -4.42
CA ASP A 190 9.57 13.71 -3.69
C ASP A 190 8.77 12.82 -4.64
N ILE A 191 8.78 11.52 -4.34
CA ILE A 191 8.00 10.51 -5.04
C ILE A 191 6.99 9.87 -4.10
N ASP A 192 6.00 9.20 -4.69
CA ASP A 192 5.09 8.40 -3.90
C ASP A 192 5.85 7.22 -3.24
N ASN A 193 5.69 7.09 -1.92
CA ASN A 193 6.39 6.11 -1.08
C ASN A 193 5.43 5.01 -0.59
N THR A 194 4.51 4.56 -1.45
CA THR A 194 3.69 3.37 -1.19
C THR A 194 4.47 2.07 -1.34
N GLY A 195 3.87 0.95 -0.90
CA GLY A 195 4.39 -0.40 -1.06
C GLY A 195 4.91 -0.70 -2.47
N CYS A 196 6.19 -1.04 -2.63
CA CYS A 196 6.75 -1.39 -3.95
C CYS A 196 6.30 -2.74 -4.50
N GLY A 197 5.49 -3.50 -3.77
CA GLY A 197 5.06 -4.83 -4.18
C GLY A 197 5.98 -5.96 -3.76
N LEU A 198 7.02 -5.72 -2.94
CA LEU A 198 7.93 -6.77 -2.45
C LEU A 198 7.16 -7.87 -1.71
N ASN A 199 6.15 -7.51 -0.91
CA ASN A 199 5.39 -8.46 -0.11
C ASN A 199 4.16 -9.04 -0.85
N VAL A 200 3.89 -8.56 -2.07
CA VAL A 200 2.77 -9.01 -2.90
C VAL A 200 3.13 -10.31 -3.61
N GLN A 201 2.39 -11.39 -3.33
CA GLN A 201 2.59 -12.69 -3.97
C GLN A 201 2.13 -12.71 -5.44
N ASN A 202 1.13 -11.89 -5.78
CA ASN A 202 0.71 -11.70 -7.15
C ASN A 202 1.79 -10.94 -7.96
N THR A 203 2.63 -11.68 -8.67
CA THR A 203 3.78 -11.12 -9.40
C THR A 203 3.42 -10.04 -10.42
N LYS A 204 2.24 -10.12 -11.05
CA LYS A 204 1.76 -9.10 -11.99
C LYS A 204 1.49 -7.79 -11.26
N LEU A 205 0.79 -7.85 -10.12
CA LEU A 205 0.55 -6.69 -9.28
C LEU A 205 1.86 -6.14 -8.72
N SER A 206 2.68 -7.02 -8.12
CA SER A 206 4.00 -6.69 -7.57
C SER A 206 4.86 -5.87 -8.55
N PHE A 207 5.01 -6.34 -9.79
CA PHE A 207 5.79 -5.62 -10.79
C PHE A 207 5.12 -4.33 -11.28
N LYS A 208 3.78 -4.27 -11.33
CA LYS A 208 3.06 -3.05 -11.69
C LYS A 208 3.23 -1.96 -10.63
N LYS A 209 3.21 -2.31 -9.33
CA LYS A 209 3.50 -1.38 -8.22
C LYS A 209 4.92 -0.81 -8.32
N ALA A 210 5.91 -1.67 -8.44
CA ALA A 210 7.31 -1.27 -8.64
C ALA A 210 7.50 -0.40 -9.90
N GLY A 211 6.79 -0.73 -10.98
CA GLY A 211 6.82 0.01 -12.23
C GLY A 211 6.28 1.43 -12.06
N ASN A 212 5.20 1.61 -11.32
CA ASN A 212 4.62 2.92 -11.06
C ASN A 212 5.58 3.85 -10.29
N ILE A 213 6.32 3.32 -9.31
CA ILE A 213 7.35 4.10 -8.58
C ILE A 213 8.45 4.59 -9.54
N LEU A 214 8.90 3.73 -10.46
CA LEU A 214 9.91 4.11 -11.46
C LEU A 214 9.38 5.15 -12.45
N VAL A 215 8.11 5.03 -12.84
CA VAL A 215 7.46 6.00 -13.74
C VAL A 215 7.30 7.35 -13.03
N ASP A 216 6.83 7.38 -11.79
CA ASP A 216 6.68 8.61 -11.00
C ASP A 216 8.02 9.34 -10.85
N ALA A 217 9.09 8.61 -10.48
CA ALA A 217 10.44 9.16 -10.40
C ALA A 217 10.90 9.75 -11.75
N GLN A 218 10.70 9.02 -12.85
CA GLN A 218 11.11 9.45 -14.18
C GLN A 218 10.32 10.67 -14.68
N ASP A 219 9.00 10.67 -14.49
CA ASP A 219 8.12 11.76 -14.92
C ASP A 219 8.39 13.06 -14.15
N LYS A 220 8.89 12.94 -12.91
CA LYS A 220 9.38 14.07 -12.10
C LYS A 220 10.81 14.49 -12.43
N GLY A 221 11.47 13.83 -13.39
CA GLY A 221 12.80 14.21 -13.88
C GLY A 221 13.98 13.71 -13.04
N ALA A 222 13.80 12.60 -12.31
CA ALA A 222 14.90 11.98 -11.58
C ALA A 222 15.91 11.29 -12.52
N ASP A 223 17.19 11.46 -12.21
CA ASP A 223 18.29 10.75 -12.86
C ASP A 223 18.42 9.33 -12.32
N TYR A 224 18.13 9.13 -11.02
CA TYR A 224 18.20 7.84 -10.33
C TYR A 224 17.06 7.68 -9.32
N LEU A 225 16.60 6.43 -9.17
CA LEU A 225 15.81 6.01 -8.02
C LEU A 225 16.77 5.44 -6.96
N LEU A 226 16.93 6.13 -5.84
CA LEU A 226 17.72 5.69 -4.68
C LEU A 226 16.83 4.98 -3.67
N ILE A 227 17.13 3.72 -3.36
CA ILE A 227 16.36 2.89 -2.43
C ILE A 227 17.17 2.63 -1.15
N ALA A 228 16.64 3.06 -0.01
CA ALA A 228 17.29 2.91 1.31
C ALA A 228 17.09 1.53 1.96
N GLU A 229 16.04 0.81 1.59
CA GLU A 229 15.72 -0.51 2.12
C GLU A 229 16.32 -1.59 1.21
N LYS A 230 17.17 -2.44 1.79
CA LYS A 230 18.00 -3.40 1.04
C LYS A 230 17.15 -4.42 0.28
N ASN A 231 16.12 -4.98 0.90
CA ASN A 231 15.29 -6.00 0.23
C ASN A 231 14.45 -5.40 -0.90
N CYS A 232 13.93 -4.18 -0.73
CA CYS A 232 13.34 -3.41 -1.83
C CYS A 232 14.38 -3.21 -2.94
N CYS A 233 15.57 -2.71 -2.63
CA CYS A 233 16.61 -2.45 -3.63
C CYS A 233 16.97 -3.71 -4.43
N GLU A 234 17.18 -4.83 -3.74
CA GLU A 234 17.43 -6.14 -4.36
C GLU A 234 16.26 -6.61 -5.24
N PHE A 235 15.02 -6.40 -4.78
CA PHE A 235 13.82 -6.71 -5.55
C PHE A 235 13.75 -5.92 -6.86
N PHE A 236 13.97 -4.61 -6.81
CA PHE A 236 14.01 -3.76 -8.00
C PHE A 236 15.15 -4.16 -8.94
N LYS A 237 16.39 -4.30 -8.44
CA LYS A 237 17.56 -4.66 -9.24
C LYS A 237 17.39 -6.02 -9.91
N THR A 238 16.98 -7.04 -9.15
CA THR A 238 16.79 -8.42 -9.65
C THR A 238 15.67 -8.51 -10.68
N ASN A 239 14.58 -7.76 -10.48
CA ASN A 239 13.39 -7.87 -11.34
C ASN A 239 13.26 -6.73 -12.35
N TYR A 240 14.25 -5.84 -12.48
CA TYR A 240 14.17 -4.61 -13.28
C TYR A 240 13.62 -4.85 -14.70
N LYS A 241 14.12 -5.86 -15.40
CA LYS A 241 13.64 -6.21 -16.75
C LYS A 241 12.16 -6.64 -16.79
N LYS A 242 11.68 -7.33 -15.76
CA LYS A 242 10.28 -7.77 -15.65
C LYS A 242 9.38 -6.60 -15.27
N ILE A 243 9.83 -5.76 -14.34
CA ILE A 243 9.17 -4.52 -13.95
C ILE A 243 8.96 -3.62 -15.18
N LYS A 244 10.02 -3.38 -15.96
CA LYS A 244 9.95 -2.62 -17.22
C LYS A 244 8.91 -3.18 -18.19
N LYS A 245 8.83 -4.50 -18.34
CA LYS A 245 7.86 -5.16 -19.23
C LYS A 245 6.41 -5.09 -18.73
N SER A 246 6.22 -4.93 -17.42
CA SER A 246 4.89 -4.85 -16.81
C SER A 246 4.29 -3.44 -16.86
N SER A 247 5.12 -2.41 -17.11
CA SER A 247 4.68 -1.03 -17.24
C SER A 247 4.11 -0.75 -18.62
N ALA A 248 3.09 0.11 -18.66
CA ALA A 248 2.58 0.68 -19.91
C ALA A 248 3.51 1.76 -20.49
N TYR A 249 4.43 2.27 -19.67
CA TYR A 249 5.34 3.35 -20.00
C TYR A 249 6.78 2.84 -20.13
N LYS A 250 7.56 3.53 -20.98
CA LYS A 250 8.98 3.25 -21.14
C LYS A 250 9.72 3.72 -19.89
N ILE A 251 10.30 2.78 -19.15
CA ILE A 251 11.12 3.05 -17.97
C ILE A 251 12.60 2.96 -18.35
N GLU A 252 13.37 4.03 -18.12
CA GLU A 252 14.82 4.09 -18.36
C GLU A 252 15.64 4.53 -17.14
N ILE A 253 14.97 5.04 -16.10
CA ILE A 253 15.62 5.45 -14.86
C ILE A 253 16.36 4.28 -14.19
N PRO A 254 17.67 4.40 -13.88
CA PRO A 254 18.42 3.39 -13.15
C PRO A 254 18.01 3.35 -11.66
N VAL A 255 18.12 2.16 -11.07
CA VAL A 255 17.91 1.94 -9.63
C VAL A 255 19.24 1.77 -8.95
N ILE A 256 19.47 2.51 -7.88
CA ILE A 256 20.65 2.42 -7.03
C ILE A 256 20.26 2.19 -5.57
N GLY A 257 21.11 1.47 -4.86
CA GLY A 257 21.07 1.33 -3.41
C GLY A 257 22.07 2.27 -2.75
N VAL A 258 22.03 2.33 -1.42
CA VAL A 258 22.99 3.10 -0.62
C VAL A 258 24.42 2.60 -0.82
N ASP A 259 24.58 1.29 -1.04
CA ASP A 259 25.86 0.63 -1.33
C ASP A 259 26.53 1.13 -2.61
N ASP A 260 25.74 1.52 -3.62
CA ASP A 260 26.27 2.10 -4.86
C ASP A 260 26.87 3.50 -4.68
N LEU A 261 26.54 4.18 -3.57
CA LEU A 261 26.99 5.54 -3.26
C LEU A 261 28.29 5.58 -2.44
N CYS A 262 28.71 4.46 -1.85
CA CYS A 262 29.93 4.38 -1.05
C CYS A 262 31.18 4.71 -1.88
N VAL A 263 32.15 5.38 -1.25
CA VAL A 263 33.49 5.69 -1.78
C VAL A 263 34.48 4.58 -1.44
#